data_AF-A0A7Y2SMQ1-F1
#
_entry.id   AF-A0A7Y2SMQ1-F1
#
_cell.length_a   1.000
_cell.length_b   1.000
_cell.length_c   1.000
_cell.angle_alpha   90.00
_cell.angle_beta   90.00
_cell.angle_gamma   90.00
#
_symmetry.space_group_name_H-M   'P 1'
#
loop_
_entity.id
_entity.type
_entity.pdbx_description
1 polymer ?
#
loop_
_entity_poly.entity_id
_entity_poly.type
_entity_poly.pdbx_seq_one_letter_code
_entity_poly.pdbx_strand_id
1 'polypeptide(L)'
;MTPASPNLSNLVREAGYKLIRIDQLRANRWLIMAESVEGKVLILAQQRPLIGAADVQDLAEQLRLTRVPIGYLLALGGRFSPEAQRTTAELRQPRIVLCGKIPPVDDAPRSAPSLEAI
;
A
#
# COMPACT_ATOMS: atom_id res chain seq x y z
N MET A 1 -4.87 19.81 -20.37
CA MET A 1 -5.06 18.34 -20.21
C MET A 1 -4.93 18.02 -18.74
N THR A 2 -6.04 17.86 -18.04
CA THR A 2 -6.04 17.35 -16.67
C THR A 2 -5.56 15.90 -16.73
N PRO A 3 -4.52 15.46 -15.99
CA PRO A 3 -4.16 14.06 -15.99
C PRO A 3 -5.39 13.27 -15.53
N ALA A 4 -5.81 12.30 -16.35
CA ALA A 4 -6.90 11.40 -16.01
C ALA A 4 -6.60 10.81 -14.63
N SER A 5 -7.51 11.02 -13.68
CA SER A 5 -7.35 10.44 -12.35
C SER A 5 -7.13 8.93 -12.52
N PRO A 6 -6.06 8.35 -11.92
CA PRO A 6 -5.80 6.93 -12.04
C PRO A 6 -7.03 6.18 -11.53
N ASN A 7 -7.54 5.20 -12.29
CA ASN A 7 -8.71 4.42 -11.88
C ASN A 7 -8.29 3.40 -10.81
N LEU A 8 -8.05 3.90 -9.60
CA LEU A 8 -7.54 3.14 -8.46
C LEU A 8 -8.49 2.02 -8.05
N SER A 9 -9.80 2.23 -8.22
CA SER A 9 -10.80 1.21 -7.90
C SER A 9 -10.69 -0.02 -8.82
N ASN A 10 -10.39 0.18 -10.11
CA ASN A 10 -10.16 -0.92 -11.04
C ASN A 10 -8.86 -1.64 -10.70
N LEU A 11 -7.78 -0.92 -10.44
CA LEU A 11 -6.49 -1.54 -10.08
C LEU A 11 -6.60 -2.46 -8.85
N VAL A 12 -7.37 -2.05 -7.84
CA VAL A 12 -7.59 -2.85 -6.62
C VAL A 12 -8.42 -4.10 -6.92
N ARG A 13 -9.50 -3.96 -7.70
CA ARG A 13 -10.39 -5.08 -8.05
C ARG A 13 -9.72 -6.09 -8.99
N GLU A 14 -8.96 -5.59 -9.98
CA GLU A 14 -8.18 -6.42 -10.91
C GLU A 14 -7.10 -7.23 -10.18
N ALA A 15 -6.56 -6.69 -9.08
CA ALA A 15 -5.63 -7.42 -8.21
C ALA A 15 -6.34 -8.43 -7.29
N GLY A 16 -7.67 -8.56 -7.36
CA GLY A 16 -8.46 -9.54 -6.60
C GLY A 16 -8.89 -9.11 -5.20
N TYR A 17 -8.67 -7.85 -4.82
CA TYR A 17 -9.11 -7.36 -3.51
C TYR A 17 -10.52 -6.79 -3.55
N LYS A 18 -11.22 -6.94 -2.43
CA LYS A 18 -12.45 -6.20 -2.15
C LYS A 18 -12.09 -4.79 -1.69
N LEU A 19 -12.48 -3.78 -2.47
CA LEU A 19 -12.28 -2.38 -2.12
C LEU A 19 -13.21 -1.99 -0.95
N ILE A 20 -12.64 -1.45 0.14
CA ILE A 20 -13.42 -0.92 1.28
C ILE A 20 -13.62 0.58 1.13
N ARG A 21 -12.53 1.35 0.97
CA ARG A 21 -12.57 2.81 0.81
C ARG A 21 -11.36 3.35 0.07
N ILE A 22 -11.53 4.51 -0.56
CA ILE A 22 -10.47 5.33 -1.16
C ILE A 22 -10.58 6.74 -0.60
N ASP A 23 -9.54 7.20 0.07
CA ASP A 23 -9.42 8.54 0.61
C ASP A 23 -8.34 9.30 -0.19
N GLN A 24 -8.72 10.40 -0.85
CA GLN A 24 -7.74 11.28 -1.49
C GLN A 24 -7.16 12.24 -0.45
N LEU A 25 -5.90 12.00 -0.05
CA LEU A 25 -5.22 12.82 0.96
C LEU A 25 -4.69 14.12 0.35
N ARG A 26 -4.22 14.07 -0.90
CA ARG A 26 -3.77 15.21 -1.72
C ARG A 26 -4.03 14.91 -3.20
N ALA A 27 -3.85 15.91 -4.06
CA ALA A 27 -4.04 15.77 -5.51
C ALA A 27 -3.32 14.54 -6.12
N ASN A 28 -2.12 14.20 -5.61
CA ASN A 28 -1.28 13.12 -6.12
C ASN A 28 -1.10 11.96 -5.12
N ARG A 29 -1.94 11.88 -4.09
CA ARG A 29 -1.76 10.94 -2.98
C ARG A 29 -3.10 10.41 -2.48
N TRP A 30 -3.23 9.09 -2.48
CA TRP A 30 -4.45 8.40 -2.06
C TRP A 30 -4.13 7.31 -1.05
N LEU A 31 -4.97 7.17 -0.04
CA LEU A 31 -4.97 6.06 0.89
C LEU A 31 -6.14 5.14 0.56
N ILE A 32 -5.86 3.87 0.34
CA ILE A 32 -6.86 2.89 -0.04
C ILE A 32 -6.86 1.79 1.01
N MET A 33 -8.03 1.45 1.51
CA MET A 33 -8.22 0.26 2.34
C MET A 33 -8.92 -0.79 1.50
N ALA A 34 -8.35 -1.98 1.48
CA ALA A 34 -8.89 -3.13 0.77
C ALA A 34 -8.79 -4.39 1.65
N GLU A 35 -9.49 -5.43 1.24
CA GLU A 35 -9.63 -6.67 2.00
C GLU A 35 -9.48 -7.87 1.08
N SER A 36 -8.84 -8.91 1.59
CA SER A 36 -8.76 -10.24 1.01
C SER A 36 -9.20 -11.29 2.03
N VAL A 37 -9.19 -12.56 1.63
CA VAL A 37 -9.39 -13.71 2.53
C VAL A 37 -8.33 -13.78 3.64
N GLU A 38 -7.14 -13.19 3.43
CA GLU A 38 -6.05 -13.16 4.41
C GLU A 38 -6.12 -11.95 5.36
N GLY A 39 -7.07 -11.03 5.13
CA GLY A 39 -7.32 -9.87 5.97
C GLY A 39 -7.26 -8.53 5.22
N LYS A 40 -7.16 -7.44 5.99
CA LYS A 40 -7.10 -6.08 5.45
C LYS A 40 -5.70 -5.71 5.00
N VAL A 41 -5.62 -4.91 3.95
CA VAL A 41 -4.39 -4.29 3.45
C VAL A 41 -4.60 -2.79 3.28
N LEU A 42 -3.51 -2.04 3.44
CA LEU A 42 -3.51 -0.59 3.24
C LEU A 42 -2.59 -0.23 2.07
N ILE A 43 -3.10 0.46 1.07
CA ILE A 43 -2.32 0.87 -0.10
C ILE A 43 -2.19 2.40 -0.06
N LEU A 44 -0.96 2.89 0.02
CA LEU A 44 -0.66 4.31 -0.16
C LEU A 44 -0.17 4.52 -1.59
N ALA A 45 -1.02 5.11 -2.43
CA ALA A 45 -0.72 5.36 -3.83
C ALA A 45 -0.19 6.78 -4.04
N GLN A 46 0.92 6.89 -4.78
CA GLN A 46 1.68 8.13 -4.96
C GLN A 46 1.95 8.38 -6.44
N GLN A 47 1.46 9.50 -6.96
CA GLN A 47 1.68 9.94 -8.34
C GLN A 47 2.71 11.07 -8.40
N ARG A 48 3.98 10.71 -8.22
CA ARG A 48 5.12 11.64 -8.25
C ARG A 48 6.36 10.96 -8.85
N PRO A 49 7.30 11.70 -9.46
CA PRO A 49 8.45 11.11 -10.14
C PRO A 49 9.35 10.26 -9.23
N LEU A 50 9.55 10.70 -7.99
CA LEU A 50 10.43 10.04 -7.01
C LEU A 50 9.77 9.95 -5.65
N ILE A 51 9.61 8.73 -5.12
CA ILE A 51 9.00 8.42 -3.82
C ILE A 51 10.11 8.15 -2.79
N GLY A 52 10.01 8.78 -1.62
CA GLY A 52 11.07 8.88 -0.62
C GLY A 52 10.86 8.02 0.63
N ALA A 53 11.86 7.99 1.50
CA ALA A 53 11.77 7.36 2.83
C ALA A 53 10.62 7.92 3.68
N ALA A 54 10.31 9.21 3.57
CA ALA A 54 9.17 9.82 4.26
C ALA A 54 7.84 9.17 3.86
N ASP A 55 7.66 8.79 2.59
CA ASP A 55 6.43 8.13 2.13
C ASP A 55 6.32 6.70 2.71
N VAL A 56 7.45 6.04 2.95
CA VAL A 56 7.51 4.73 3.64
C VAL A 56 7.14 4.88 5.12
N GLN A 57 7.72 5.87 5.80
CA GLN A 57 7.43 6.16 7.21
C GLN A 57 5.96 6.55 7.41
N ASP A 58 5.41 7.36 6.51
CA ASP A 58 4.01 7.72 6.54
C ASP A 58 3.11 6.48 6.43
N LEU A 59 3.41 5.56 5.51
CA LEU A 59 2.66 4.31 5.38
C LEU A 59 2.80 3.45 6.65
N ALA A 60 4.00 3.35 7.21
CA ALA A 60 4.25 2.62 8.45
C ALA A 60 3.39 3.14 9.60
N GLU A 61 3.29 4.46 9.74
CA GLU A 61 2.46 5.10 10.75
C GLU A 61 0.97 4.84 10.50
N GLN A 62 0.51 4.91 9.24
CA GLN A 62 -0.89 4.59 8.91
C GLN A 62 -1.23 3.13 9.21
N LEU A 63 -0.33 2.19 8.92
CA LEU A 63 -0.48 0.77 9.26
C LEU A 63 -0.58 0.56 10.78
N ARG A 64 0.26 1.26 11.56
CA ARG A 64 0.22 1.24 13.03
C ARG A 64 -1.10 1.77 13.57
N LEU A 65 -1.57 2.91 13.07
CA LEU A 65 -2.82 3.55 13.50
C LEU A 65 -4.06 2.71 13.15
N THR A 66 -4.07 2.08 11.98
CA THR A 66 -5.18 1.24 11.51
C THR A 66 -5.11 -0.20 11.99
N ARG A 67 -4.02 -0.60 12.67
CA ARG A 67 -3.71 -1.98 13.07
C ARG A 67 -3.76 -2.96 11.91
N VAL A 68 -3.36 -2.50 10.72
CA VAL A 68 -3.27 -3.32 9.51
C VAL A 68 -1.82 -3.80 9.38
N PRO A 69 -1.56 -5.11 9.28
CA PRO A 69 -0.20 -5.64 9.33
C PRO A 69 0.58 -5.47 8.02
N ILE A 70 -0.11 -5.27 6.90
CA ILE A 70 0.47 -5.23 5.56
C ILE A 70 0.07 -3.95 4.85
N GLY A 71 1.06 -3.27 4.27
CA GLY A 71 0.81 -2.18 3.35
C GLY A 71 1.62 -2.21 2.07
N TYR A 72 1.04 -1.62 1.05
CA TYR A 72 1.66 -1.43 -0.25
C TYR A 72 1.91 0.05 -0.49
N LEU A 73 3.16 0.42 -0.75
CA LEU A 73 3.47 1.75 -1.27
C LEU A 73 3.48 1.65 -2.79
N LEU A 74 2.45 2.22 -3.44
CA LEU A 74 2.21 2.10 -4.87
C LEU A 74 2.72 3.33 -5.63
N ALA A 75 3.68 3.12 -6.54
CA ALA A 75 4.18 4.15 -7.44
C ALA A 75 3.34 4.23 -8.72
N LEU A 76 2.59 5.32 -8.88
CA LEU A 76 1.79 5.58 -10.08
C LEU A 76 2.63 6.35 -11.11
N GLY A 77 3.38 5.64 -11.94
CA GLY A 77 4.25 6.22 -12.97
C GLY A 77 5.54 6.87 -12.43
N GLY A 78 5.91 6.57 -11.19
CA GLY A 78 7.14 7.05 -10.54
C GLY A 78 8.11 5.91 -10.20
N ARG A 79 9.17 6.26 -9.47
CA ARG A 79 10.14 5.28 -8.93
C ARG A 79 10.44 5.52 -7.46
N PHE A 80 10.89 4.48 -6.77
CA PHE A 80 11.38 4.58 -5.40
C PHE A 80 12.83 5.04 -5.37
N SER A 81 13.14 5.90 -4.42
CA SER A 81 14.52 6.29 -4.09
C SER A 81 15.27 5.14 -3.39
N PRO A 82 16.62 5.11 -3.44
CA PRO A 82 17.43 4.20 -2.65
C PRO A 82 17.14 4.27 -1.15
N GLU A 83 16.84 5.47 -0.64
CA GLU A 83 16.48 5.69 0.76
C GLU A 83 15.14 5.01 1.10
N ALA A 84 14.14 5.08 0.22
CA ALA A 84 12.88 4.37 0.41
C ALA A 84 13.06 2.85 0.48
N GLN A 85 13.94 2.30 -0.36
CA GLN A 85 14.27 0.87 -0.34
C GLN A 85 14.96 0.48 0.97
N ARG A 86 15.94 1.27 1.41
CA ARG A 86 16.64 1.06 2.68
C ARG A 86 15.70 1.13 3.87
N THR A 87 14.88 2.17 3.97
CA THR A 87 13.92 2.33 5.07
C THR A 87 12.90 1.18 5.11
N THR A 88 12.43 0.71 3.95
CA THR A 88 11.55 -0.48 3.90
C THR A 88 12.22 -1.72 4.47
N ALA A 89 13.51 -1.94 4.16
CA ALA A 89 14.27 -3.08 4.66
C ALA A 89 14.55 -2.98 6.18
N GLU A 90 14.73 -1.77 6.71
CA GLU A 90 15.02 -1.52 8.12
C GLU A 90 13.80 -1.67 9.03
N LEU A 91 12.61 -1.24 8.57
CA LEU A 91 11.42 -1.16 9.42
C LEU A 91 10.94 -2.53 9.92
N ARG A 92 11.14 -3.62 9.16
CA ARG A 92 10.75 -5.03 9.45
C ARG A 92 9.26 -5.28 9.75
N GLN A 93 8.61 -4.44 10.56
CA GLN A 93 7.17 -4.41 10.86
C GLN A 93 6.69 -2.95 11.03
N PRO A 94 5.48 -2.60 10.55
CA PRO A 94 4.57 -3.44 9.77
C PRO A 94 5.12 -3.77 8.38
N ARG A 95 4.61 -4.82 7.73
CA ARG A 95 5.17 -5.33 6.46
C ARG A 95 4.81 -4.39 5.33
N ILE A 96 5.82 -3.70 4.79
CA ILE A 96 5.66 -2.77 3.67
C ILE A 96 6.25 -3.37 2.41
N VAL A 97 5.50 -3.30 1.31
CA VAL A 97 5.93 -3.72 -0.02
C VAL A 97 5.93 -2.51 -0.94
N LEU A 98 7.08 -2.23 -1.57
CA LEU A 98 7.22 -1.21 -2.60
C LEU A 98 6.81 -1.81 -3.95
N CYS A 99 5.85 -1.20 -4.65
CA CYS A 99 5.37 -1.76 -5.91
C CYS A 99 4.96 -0.70 -6.94
N GLY A 100 5.09 -1.02 -8.23
CA GLY A 100 4.54 -0.23 -9.33
C GLY A 100 3.14 -0.71 -9.80
N LYS A 101 2.71 -1.87 -9.29
CA LYS A 101 1.39 -2.47 -9.49
C LYS A 101 0.98 -3.14 -8.18
N ILE A 102 -0.31 -3.14 -7.86
CA ILE A 102 -0.81 -3.82 -6.68
C ILE A 102 -0.56 -5.33 -6.87
N PRO A 103 0.17 -6.01 -5.97
CA PRO A 103 0.38 -7.45 -6.09
C PRO A 103 -0.95 -8.20 -6.06
N PRO A 104 -1.15 -9.21 -6.92
CA PRO A 104 -2.33 -10.06 -6.86
C PRO A 104 -2.55 -10.60 -5.45
N VAL A 105 -3.81 -10.79 -5.07
CA VAL A 105 -4.17 -11.29 -3.75
C VAL A 105 -3.51 -12.62 -3.39
N ASP A 106 -3.24 -13.48 -4.38
CA ASP A 106 -2.59 -14.78 -4.19
C ASP A 106 -1.07 -14.67 -3.95
N ASP A 107 -0.46 -13.57 -4.40
CA ASP A 107 0.95 -13.23 -4.18
C ASP A 107 1.13 -12.30 -2.97
N ALA A 108 0.03 -11.98 -2.27
CA ALA A 108 0.07 -11.10 -1.13
C ALA A 108 0.93 -11.74 -0.02
N PRO A 109 1.72 -10.91 0.68
CA PRO A 109 2.45 -11.39 1.82
C PRO A 109 1.48 -11.86 2.89
N ARG A 110 1.44 -13.16 3.20
CA ARG A 110 0.57 -13.69 4.26
C ARG A 110 0.72 -12.94 5.58
N SER A 111 -0.39 -12.42 6.08
CA SER A 111 -0.51 -12.14 7.52
C SER A 111 -0.41 -13.49 8.22
N ALA A 112 0.52 -13.66 9.15
CA ALA A 112 0.56 -14.88 9.94
C ALA A 112 -0.83 -15.08 10.59
N PRO A 113 -1.37 -16.30 10.62
CA PRO A 113 -2.63 -16.54 11.30
C PRO A 113 -2.47 -16.06 12.74
N SER A 114 -3.36 -15.17 13.19
CA SER A 114 -3.54 -14.96 14.62
C SER A 114 -3.93 -16.32 15.18
N LEU A 115 -3.00 -16.96 15.91
CA LEU A 115 -3.34 -18.06 16.78
C LEU A 115 -4.30 -17.48 17.83
N GLU A 116 -5.61 -17.55 17.56
CA GLU A 116 -6.56 -17.55 18.66
C GLU A 116 -6.28 -18.83 19.44
N ALA A 117 -5.81 -18.63 20.67
CA ALA A 117 -5.50 -19.67 21.62
C ALA A 117 -6.75 -20.51 21.92
N ILE A 118 -6.50 -21.80 22.10
CA ILE A 118 -7.44 -22.86 22.51
C ILE A 118 -8.15 -22.49 23.81
#